data_AF-A0ABC8KS91-F1
#
_entry.id   AF-A0ABC8KS91-F1
#
_cell.length_a   1.000
_cell.length_b   1.000
_cell.length_c   1.000
_cell.angle_alpha   90.00
_cell.angle_beta   90.00
_cell.angle_gamma   90.00
#
_symmetry.space_group_name_H-M   'P 1'
#
loop_
_entity.id
_entity.type
_entity.pdbx_description
1 polymer ?
#
loop_
_entity_poly.entity_id
_entity_poly.type
_entity_poly.pdbx_seq_one_letter_code
_entity_poly.pdbx_strand_id
1 'polypeptide(L)'
;MNKKNRKLAEKIKQMAVESQNWHYRATYNKSVVNSLKINLQQVMLSHGNNNIAGGLLADHHQVEEGYGDSDIDDEAVSYNYMNIQGMPRGGMRCKSCNVKEVSVLLVPCRHLSLCKYCDVFTGVCPVCQSLKTSSIQVFFS
;
A
#
# COMPACT_ATOMS: atom_id res chain seq x y z
N MET A 1 5.12 -56.58 6.01
CA MET A 1 5.07 -55.19 5.50
C MET A 1 6.43 -54.52 5.74
N ASN A 2 7.11 -53.98 4.72
CA ASN A 2 8.49 -53.49 4.83
C ASN A 2 8.57 -52.16 5.64
N LYS A 3 9.61 -51.98 6.48
CA LYS A 3 9.87 -50.77 7.30
C LYS A 3 9.86 -49.47 6.48
N LYS A 4 10.32 -49.52 5.22
CA LYS A 4 10.28 -48.36 4.30
C LYS A 4 8.84 -47.98 3.91
N ASN A 5 7.98 -48.96 3.60
CA ASN A 5 6.57 -48.71 3.27
C ASN A 5 5.81 -48.08 4.46
N ARG A 6 6.08 -48.55 5.69
CA ARG A 6 5.48 -47.95 6.88
C ARG A 6 5.88 -46.48 7.06
N LYS A 7 7.17 -46.16 6.90
CA LYS A 7 7.65 -44.77 6.99
C LYS A 7 7.03 -43.87 5.92
N LEU A 8 6.87 -44.38 4.70
CA LEU A 8 6.24 -43.64 3.61
C LEU A 8 4.76 -43.36 3.91
N ALA A 9 4.02 -44.35 4.40
CA ALA A 9 2.62 -44.18 4.78
C ALA A 9 2.43 -43.10 5.86
N GLU A 10 3.29 -43.09 6.88
CA GLU A 10 3.25 -42.06 7.93
C GLU A 10 3.60 -40.66 7.39
N LYS A 11 4.58 -40.55 6.47
CA LYS A 11 4.89 -39.27 5.81
C LYS A 11 3.71 -38.75 4.97
N ILE A 12 3.03 -39.63 4.24
CA ILE A 12 1.85 -39.25 3.45
C ILE A 12 0.74 -38.72 4.36
N LYS A 13 0.48 -39.39 5.49
CA LYS A 13 -0.48 -38.91 6.50
C LYS A 13 -0.10 -37.55 7.06
N GLN A 14 1.18 -37.37 7.43
CA GLN A 14 1.67 -36.10 7.96
C GLN A 14 1.49 -34.96 6.94
N MET A 15 1.93 -35.16 5.70
CA MET A 15 1.78 -34.15 4.64
C MET A 15 0.31 -33.83 4.35
N ALA A 16 -0.60 -34.82 4.43
CA ALA A 16 -2.03 -34.59 4.27
C ALA A 16 -2.59 -33.68 5.36
N VAL A 17 -2.21 -33.88 6.63
CA VAL A 17 -2.63 -33.03 7.75
C VAL A 17 -2.06 -31.61 7.61
N GLU A 18 -0.78 -31.48 7.25
CA GLU A 18 -0.15 -30.17 7.03
C GLU A 18 -0.85 -29.42 5.88
N SER A 19 -1.12 -30.07 4.76
CA SER A 19 -1.86 -29.50 3.64
C SER A 19 -3.24 -28.99 4.05
N GLN A 20 -3.97 -29.79 4.84
CA GLN A 20 -5.28 -29.39 5.37
C GLN A 20 -5.18 -28.18 6.32
N ASN A 21 -4.16 -28.14 7.17
CA ASN A 21 -3.92 -27.00 8.06
C ASN A 21 -3.65 -25.71 7.27
N TRP A 22 -2.79 -25.77 6.25
CA TRP A 22 -2.52 -24.64 5.37
C TRP A 22 -3.77 -24.17 4.63
N HIS A 23 -4.57 -25.10 4.12
CA HIS A 23 -5.85 -24.79 3.47
C HIS A 23 -6.82 -24.09 4.43
N TYR A 24 -6.94 -24.59 5.67
CA TYR A 24 -7.77 -23.97 6.70
C TYR A 24 -7.31 -22.55 7.01
N ARG A 25 -6.00 -22.34 7.24
CA ARG A 25 -5.42 -21.00 7.51
C ARG A 25 -5.66 -20.04 6.36
N ALA A 26 -5.47 -20.48 5.11
CA ALA A 26 -5.72 -19.67 3.93
C ALA A 26 -7.20 -19.26 3.83
N THR A 27 -8.11 -20.19 4.07
CA THR A 27 -9.56 -19.95 4.02
C THR A 27 -10.02 -19.00 5.13
N TYR A 28 -9.52 -19.20 6.35
CA TYR A 28 -9.76 -18.29 7.47
C TYR A 28 -9.25 -16.88 7.18
N ASN A 29 -7.99 -16.74 6.73
CA ASN A 29 -7.43 -15.44 6.37
C ASN A 29 -8.24 -14.76 5.26
N LYS A 30 -8.70 -15.52 4.25
CA LYS A 30 -9.59 -15.02 3.19
C LYS A 30 -10.90 -14.49 3.79
N SER A 31 -11.49 -15.19 4.74
CA SER A 31 -12.70 -14.74 5.44
C SER A 31 -12.47 -13.40 6.16
N VAL A 32 -11.37 -13.30 6.92
CA VAL A 32 -11.01 -12.07 7.66
C VAL A 32 -10.82 -10.89 6.71
N VAL A 33 -10.07 -11.08 5.61
CA VAL A 33 -9.87 -10.04 4.58
C VAL A 33 -11.21 -9.62 3.96
N ASN A 34 -12.10 -10.58 3.67
CA ASN A 34 -13.40 -10.28 3.10
C ASN A 34 -14.28 -9.48 4.06
N SER A 35 -14.31 -9.83 5.36
CA SER A 35 -15.02 -9.05 6.38
C SER A 35 -14.48 -7.62 6.48
N LEU A 36 -13.15 -7.45 6.50
CA LEU A 36 -12.53 -6.12 6.51
C LEU A 36 -12.89 -5.31 5.25
N LYS A 37 -12.90 -5.95 4.07
CA LYS A 37 -13.30 -5.33 2.81
C LYS A 37 -14.75 -4.83 2.86
N ILE A 38 -15.68 -5.66 3.33
CA ILE A 38 -17.10 -5.28 3.47
C ILE A 38 -17.25 -4.13 4.47
N ASN A 39 -16.59 -4.20 5.63
CA ASN A 39 -16.64 -3.15 6.63
C ASN A 39 -16.13 -1.81 6.06
N LEU A 40 -15.04 -1.82 5.29
CA LEU A 40 -14.51 -0.62 4.65
C LEU A 40 -15.50 -0.05 3.62
N GLN A 41 -16.09 -0.90 2.77
CA GLN A 41 -17.11 -0.49 1.80
C GLN A 41 -18.32 0.14 2.51
N GLN A 42 -18.78 -0.43 3.62
CA GLN A 42 -19.89 0.13 4.39
C GLN A 42 -19.55 1.51 4.98
N VAL A 43 -18.35 1.70 5.52
CA VAL A 43 -17.92 3.02 6.03
C VAL A 43 -17.84 4.06 4.91
N MET A 44 -17.32 3.69 3.74
CA MET A 44 -17.26 4.57 2.57
C MET A 44 -18.65 4.99 2.08
N LEU A 45 -19.60 4.04 1.99
CA LEU A 45 -20.99 4.33 1.61
C LEU A 45 -21.72 5.17 2.66
N SER A 46 -21.49 4.88 3.95
CA SER A 46 -22.14 5.59 5.06
C SER A 46 -21.63 7.04 5.22
N HIS A 47 -20.38 7.32 4.82
CA HIS A 47 -19.83 8.69 4.78
C HIS A 47 -20.10 9.43 3.46
N GLY A 48 -20.64 8.74 2.44
CA GLY A 48 -21.04 9.35 1.17
C GLY A 48 -22.30 10.23 1.23
N ASN A 49 -23.00 10.28 2.38
CA ASN A 49 -24.27 11.00 2.52
C ASN A 49 -24.18 12.40 3.17
N ASN A 50 -22.99 12.88 3.53
CA ASN A 50 -22.84 14.20 4.17
C ASN A 50 -22.25 15.29 3.25
N ASN A 51 -22.07 15.01 1.96
CA ASN A 51 -21.54 15.99 1.01
C ASN A 51 -22.50 16.07 -0.19
N ILE A 52 -23.47 16.98 -0.10
CA ILE A 52 -24.32 17.37 -1.23
C ILE A 52 -23.45 17.98 -2.36
N ALA A 53 -23.74 17.52 -3.58
CA ALA A 53 -23.53 18.14 -4.89
C ALA A 53 -22.17 18.02 -5.59
N GLY A 54 -22.12 17.16 -6.63
CA GLY A 54 -21.18 17.34 -7.74
C GLY A 54 -20.95 16.12 -8.64
N GLY A 55 -21.90 15.79 -9.53
CA GLY A 55 -21.62 15.11 -10.82
C GLY A 55 -21.38 13.60 -10.77
N LEU A 56 -22.42 12.79 -10.99
CA LEU A 56 -22.73 12.13 -12.27
C LEU A 56 -21.94 10.83 -12.55
N LEU A 57 -22.71 9.74 -12.43
CA LEU A 57 -22.80 8.58 -13.32
C LEU A 57 -21.70 7.50 -13.26
N ALA A 58 -22.23 6.30 -13.07
CA ALA A 58 -21.57 5.02 -13.25
C ALA A 58 -20.95 4.89 -14.64
N ASP A 59 -19.73 4.38 -14.70
CA ASP A 59 -19.44 3.31 -15.65
C ASP A 59 -18.33 2.39 -15.13
N HIS A 60 -18.51 1.12 -15.44
CA HIS A 60 -17.73 -0.02 -15.06
C HIS A 60 -16.53 -0.14 -15.99
N HIS A 61 -15.30 0.09 -15.49
CA HIS A 61 -14.12 -0.43 -16.19
C HIS A 61 -12.97 -0.83 -15.24
N GLN A 62 -12.83 -2.16 -15.13
CA GLN A 62 -11.62 -2.95 -14.91
C GLN A 62 -10.40 -2.25 -14.30
N VAL A 63 -10.07 -2.66 -13.07
CA VAL A 63 -8.74 -2.49 -12.49
C VAL A 63 -7.80 -3.43 -13.25
N GLU A 64 -7.10 -2.93 -14.27
CA GLU A 64 -5.96 -3.63 -14.84
C GLU A 64 -4.79 -3.56 -13.87
N GLU A 65 -4.40 -4.71 -13.33
CA GLU A 65 -3.17 -4.91 -12.59
C GLU A 65 -2.03 -4.91 -13.61
N GLY A 66 -1.45 -3.73 -13.88
CA GLY A 66 -0.34 -3.56 -14.80
C GLY A 66 0.92 -4.24 -14.29
N TYR A 67 1.13 -5.48 -14.72
CA TYR A 67 2.42 -6.17 -14.69
C TYR A 67 3.38 -5.39 -15.61
N GLY A 68 4.53 -4.97 -15.07
CA GLY A 68 5.49 -4.16 -15.78
C GLY A 68 6.09 -4.90 -16.97
N ASP A 69 5.76 -4.44 -18.17
CA ASP A 69 6.64 -4.48 -19.34
C ASP A 69 6.11 -3.50 -20.39
N SER A 70 6.56 -2.25 -20.31
CA SER A 70 6.47 -1.32 -21.42
C SER A 70 7.71 -0.46 -21.36
N ASP A 71 8.70 -0.83 -22.16
CA ASP A 71 9.77 0.08 -22.58
C ASP A 71 9.10 1.28 -23.27
N ILE A 72 8.97 2.37 -22.53
CA ILE A 72 8.55 3.66 -23.06
C ILE A 72 9.75 4.58 -22.94
N ASP A 73 10.21 5.00 -24.11
CA ASP A 73 11.30 5.92 -24.32
C ASP A 73 11.17 7.20 -23.48
N ASP A 74 12.35 7.67 -23.10
CA ASP A 74 12.70 8.91 -22.43
C ASP A 74 11.87 10.12 -22.88
N GLU A 75 10.85 10.49 -22.10
CA GLU A 75 10.39 11.89 -22.04
C GLU A 75 9.66 12.11 -20.71
N ALA A 76 10.33 12.78 -19.77
CA ALA A 76 9.87 13.06 -18.42
C ALA A 76 8.59 13.92 -18.39
N VAL A 77 7.42 13.30 -18.44
CA VAL A 77 6.15 13.96 -18.13
C VAL A 77 5.92 14.01 -16.62
N SER A 78 6.53 15.02 -16.00
CA SER A 78 6.21 15.48 -14.65
C SER A 78 4.76 15.96 -14.59
N TYR A 79 3.90 15.24 -13.87
CA TYR A 79 2.53 15.65 -13.55
C TYR A 79 2.53 16.85 -12.57
N ASN A 80 2.86 18.02 -13.09
CA ASN A 80 2.76 19.30 -12.41
C ASN A 80 1.30 19.79 -12.42
N TYR A 81 0.52 19.36 -11.44
CA TYR A 81 -0.68 20.12 -11.06
C TYR A 81 -0.24 21.29 -10.17
N MET A 82 -0.58 22.51 -10.59
CA MET A 82 -0.32 23.82 -9.97
C MET A 82 0.92 24.57 -10.48
N ASN A 83 0.83 25.02 -11.73
CA ASN A 83 1.65 26.09 -12.29
C ASN A 83 1.15 27.46 -11.77
N ILE A 84 1.61 27.88 -10.59
CA ILE A 84 1.55 29.28 -10.15
C ILE A 84 2.88 29.93 -10.55
N GLN A 85 2.81 30.96 -11.41
CA GLN A 85 3.97 31.68 -11.94
C GLN A 85 4.85 32.22 -10.80
N GLY A 86 6.11 31.78 -10.75
CA GLY A 86 7.16 32.30 -9.84
C GLY A 86 7.98 31.27 -9.05
N MET A 87 7.82 29.96 -9.27
CA MET A 87 8.41 28.94 -8.39
C MET A 87 9.82 28.48 -8.86
N PRO A 88 10.85 28.49 -7.99
CA PRO A 88 12.15 27.90 -8.31
C PRO A 88 11.95 26.40 -8.52
N ARG A 89 12.68 25.81 -9.48
CA ARG A 89 12.67 24.37 -9.81
C ARG A 89 12.64 23.54 -8.53
N GLY A 90 11.45 23.13 -8.11
CA GLY A 90 11.17 22.86 -6.70
C GLY A 90 11.25 21.38 -6.43
N GLY A 91 12.36 20.93 -5.82
CA GLY A 91 12.43 19.59 -5.24
C GLY A 91 11.24 19.30 -4.32
N MET A 92 10.92 18.02 -4.14
CA MET A 92 9.84 17.60 -3.24
C MET A 92 10.08 18.21 -1.84
N ARG A 93 9.15 19.04 -1.35
CA ARG A 93 9.24 19.65 -0.01
C ARG A 93 8.55 18.79 1.05
N CYS A 94 9.10 18.79 2.26
CA CYS A 94 8.56 18.11 3.43
C CYS A 94 7.09 18.49 3.63
N LYS A 95 6.20 17.50 3.67
CA LYS A 95 4.75 17.70 3.82
C LYS A 95 4.32 18.20 5.21
N SER A 96 5.21 18.17 6.19
CA SER A 96 4.95 18.65 7.55
C SER A 96 5.34 20.12 7.73
N CYS A 97 6.56 20.52 7.34
CA CYS A 97 7.03 21.89 7.54
C CYS A 97 6.99 22.77 6.28
N ASN A 98 6.89 22.19 5.08
CA ASN A 98 6.98 22.87 3.78
C ASN A 98 8.24 23.72 3.54
N VAL A 99 9.22 23.67 4.45
CA VAL A 99 10.47 24.45 4.39
C VAL A 99 11.61 23.63 3.76
N LYS A 100 11.90 22.45 4.32
CA LYS A 100 13.04 21.62 3.92
C LYS A 100 12.62 20.61 2.86
N GLU A 101 13.58 20.15 2.07
CA GLU A 101 13.37 19.06 1.12
C GLU A 101 13.02 17.75 1.84
N VAL A 102 12.22 16.93 1.16
CA VAL A 102 11.91 15.58 1.59
C VAL A 102 13.20 14.76 1.57
N SER A 103 13.44 13.98 2.62
CA SER A 103 14.61 13.09 2.75
C SER A 103 14.29 11.83 3.56
N VAL A 104 13.02 11.60 3.92
CA VAL A 104 12.60 10.50 4.78
C VAL A 104 11.40 9.76 4.19
N LEU A 105 11.57 8.44 4.04
CA LEU A 105 10.55 7.48 3.66
C LEU A 105 9.97 6.81 4.90
N LEU A 106 8.65 6.74 4.97
CA LEU A 106 7.91 6.17 6.11
C LEU A 106 7.54 4.71 5.88
N VAL A 107 7.74 3.86 6.88
CA VAL A 107 7.36 2.44 6.88
C VAL A 107 6.12 2.25 7.77
N PRO A 108 5.10 1.48 7.33
CA PRO A 108 5.10 0.56 6.18
C PRO A 108 4.63 1.17 4.85
N CYS A 109 4.12 2.41 4.81
CA CYS A 109 3.44 2.93 3.63
C CYS A 109 4.36 3.33 2.46
N ARG A 110 5.68 3.36 2.66
CA ARG A 110 6.73 3.72 1.68
C ARG A 110 6.63 5.13 1.10
N HIS A 111 5.91 6.04 1.76
CA HIS A 111 5.81 7.42 1.31
C HIS A 111 7.06 8.23 1.70
N LEU A 112 7.76 8.73 0.69
CA LEU A 112 8.82 9.73 0.81
C LEU A 112 8.17 11.10 0.98
N SER A 113 8.05 11.59 2.22
CA SER A 113 7.17 12.74 2.52
C SER A 113 7.68 13.72 3.59
N LEU A 114 8.68 13.35 4.40
CA LEU A 114 9.18 14.20 5.49
C LEU A 114 10.64 14.60 5.27
N CYS A 115 11.07 15.69 5.90
CA CYS A 115 12.49 15.94 6.15
C CYS A 115 12.94 15.23 7.44
N LYS A 116 14.26 15.05 7.58
CA LYS A 116 14.88 14.43 8.77
C LYS A 116 14.41 14.98 10.13
N TYR A 117 14.09 16.28 10.20
CA TYR A 117 13.70 16.93 11.45
C TYR A 117 12.23 16.68 11.80
N CYS A 118 11.34 16.68 10.80
CA CYS A 118 9.91 16.41 11.01
C CYS A 118 9.64 14.94 11.35
N ASP A 119 10.50 14.02 10.89
CA ASP A 119 10.36 12.59 11.18
C ASP A 119 10.24 12.30 12.68
N VAL A 120 11.07 12.96 13.52
CA VAL A 120 11.13 12.70 14.97
C VAL A 120 9.77 12.90 15.66
N PHE A 121 8.98 13.87 15.21
CA PHE A 121 7.70 14.22 15.84
C PHE A 121 6.48 13.63 15.12
N THR A 122 6.70 12.92 14.01
CA THR A 122 5.62 12.43 13.17
C THR A 122 5.38 10.94 13.42
N GLY A 123 4.26 10.61 14.05
CA GLY A 123 3.81 9.22 14.27
C GLY A 123 2.93 8.65 13.15
N VAL A 124 2.51 9.48 12.20
CA VAL A 124 1.54 9.13 11.15
C VAL A 124 1.97 9.72 9.82
N CYS A 125 1.85 8.96 8.73
CA CYS A 125 2.18 9.45 7.40
C CYS A 125 1.24 10.59 6.97
N PRO A 126 1.75 11.80 6.64
CA PRO A 126 0.91 12.92 6.21
C PRO A 126 0.25 12.73 4.84
N VAL A 127 0.59 11.65 4.12
CA VAL A 127 0.05 11.34 2.79
C VAL A 127 -1.16 10.40 2.88
N CYS A 128 -1.01 9.28 3.61
CA CYS A 128 -2.04 8.23 3.65
C CYS A 128 -2.57 7.92 5.05
N GLN A 129 -2.15 8.69 6.06
CA GLN A 129 -2.57 8.53 7.45
C GLN A 129 -2.24 7.16 8.09
N SER A 130 -1.33 6.40 7.49
CA SER A 130 -0.82 5.15 8.06
C SER A 130 0.09 5.43 9.27
N LEU A 131 -0.03 4.62 10.32
CA LEU A 131 0.86 4.68 11.48
C LEU A 131 2.30 4.39 11.07
N LYS A 132 3.23 5.25 11.48
CA LYS A 132 4.67 5.07 11.26
C LYS A 132 5.20 4.04 12.26
N THR A 133 5.75 2.94 11.76
CA THR A 133 6.46 1.95 12.57
C THR A 133 7.98 2.19 12.57
N SER A 134 8.52 2.67 11.45
CA SER A 134 9.92 3.10 11.32
C SER A 134 10.07 4.07 10.15
N SER A 135 11.28 4.60 9.96
CA SER A 135 11.62 5.53 8.88
C SER A 135 13.00 5.23 8.30
N ILE A 136 13.20 5.59 7.04
CA ILE A 136 14.47 5.43 6.31
C ILE A 136 14.87 6.78 5.73
N GLN A 137 16.10 7.22 6.00
CA GLN A 137 16.66 8.42 5.39
C GLN A 137 17.17 8.11 3.98
N VAL A 138 16.77 8.91 2.99
CA VAL A 138 17.16 8.81 1.59
C VAL A 138 18.10 9.98 1.25
N PHE A 139 19.11 9.71 0.43
CA PHE A 139 20.05 10.70 -0.08
C PHE A 139 19.92 10.77 -1.60
N PHE A 140 19.79 11.98 -2.16
CA PHE A 140 19.72 12.22 -3.59
C PHE A 140 21.14 12.50 -4.13
N SER A 141 21.47 11.93 -5.28
CA SER A 141 22.75 12.10 -5.99
C SER A 141 22.69 13.21 -7.02
#